data_AF-K1PXV9-F1
#
_entry.id   AF-K1PXV9-F1
#
_cell.length_a   1.000
_cell.length_b   1.000
_cell.length_c   1.000
_cell.angle_alpha   90.00
_cell.angle_beta   90.00
_cell.angle_gamma   90.00
#
_symmetry.space_group_name_H-M   'P 1'
#
loop_
_entity.id
_entity.type
_entity.pdbx_description
1 polymer ?
#
loop_
_entity_poly.entity_id
_entity_poly.type
_entity_poly.pdbx_seq_one_letter_code
_entity_poly.pdbx_strand_id
1 'polypeptide(L)'
;MSSIAMKPITSSNDKDESTDTKNEQMVEKQKLSNKADEETKRYHPSEIMTIATSEIMTVDIENSLWNNQLELPDPCLDEADVQPAWEDSLNEIAFTHTLPIKAVLSDPKEFKITVHRGHVLKELIELFKCNPDVNFETDIITSQIVLPNGDIEQAYDSGGVMKDMLTEFWGDFYEQCTMGSILKIPCLRHDFEAQDWKAVAKILAMGWILQKNLPIRLAPSFLNSCLFGMTLSTDILREEFLQFVTPGDGKILTDALKDIDRVDKDDLLEVLSIHECKVKTTKDNIASVIDQIAHKELVQEPSFIRE
;
A
#
# COMPACT_ATOMS: atom_id res chain seq x y z
N MET A 1 88.61 -51.45 31.94
CA MET A 1 89.20 -50.53 32.92
C MET A 1 88.10 -49.55 33.34
N SER A 2 87.77 -49.54 34.64
CA SER A 2 87.12 -48.50 35.49
C SER A 2 85.96 -47.64 34.93
N SER A 3 84.89 -47.27 35.65
CA SER A 3 84.40 -47.48 37.02
C SER A 3 82.93 -47.02 37.10
N ILE A 4 82.28 -47.35 38.21
CA ILE A 4 80.86 -47.26 38.62
C ILE A 4 80.41 -45.81 38.96
N ALA A 5 79.11 -45.45 38.76
CA ALA A 5 78.15 -45.02 39.82
C ALA A 5 76.91 -44.18 39.37
N MET A 6 75.74 -44.68 39.81
CA MET A 6 74.49 -44.03 40.29
C MET A 6 73.47 -43.29 39.38
N LYS A 7 72.18 -43.66 39.59
CA LYS A 7 70.90 -43.13 39.07
C LYS A 7 70.40 -41.90 39.88
N PRO A 8 69.31 -41.20 39.48
CA PRO A 8 67.94 -41.62 39.87
C PRO A 8 66.82 -41.38 38.82
N ILE A 9 65.63 -41.92 39.12
CA ILE A 9 64.33 -41.78 38.44
C ILE A 9 63.58 -40.56 39.01
N THR A 10 62.87 -39.78 38.19
CA THR A 10 61.64 -39.06 38.60
C THR A 10 60.68 -38.83 37.43
N SER A 11 59.40 -39.11 37.69
CA SER A 11 58.20 -38.72 36.94
C SER A 11 57.80 -37.26 37.22
N SER A 12 57.22 -36.56 36.25
CA SER A 12 56.31 -35.42 36.52
C SER A 12 55.28 -35.25 35.38
N ASN A 13 54.00 -35.30 35.78
CA ASN A 13 52.83 -34.79 35.06
C ASN A 13 52.87 -33.26 34.94
N ASP A 14 51.98 -32.72 34.09
CA ASP A 14 51.11 -31.51 34.24
C ASP A 14 50.78 -31.02 32.81
N LYS A 15 49.59 -31.12 32.22
CA LYS A 15 48.23 -30.66 32.60
C LYS A 15 48.25 -29.26 33.20
N ASP A 16 48.09 -28.24 32.34
CA ASP A 16 47.22 -27.06 32.58
C ASP A 16 47.35 -26.04 31.43
N GLU A 17 46.43 -26.09 30.45
CA GLU A 17 46.24 -25.02 29.45
C GLU A 17 44.81 -25.00 28.89
N SER A 18 43.80 -25.38 29.70
CA SER A 18 42.40 -25.53 29.27
C SER A 18 41.37 -24.79 30.14
N THR A 19 41.81 -24.10 31.19
CA THR A 19 40.91 -23.52 32.21
C THR A 19 40.71 -22.01 32.08
N ASP A 20 41.63 -21.27 31.46
CA ASP A 20 41.49 -19.80 31.34
C ASP A 20 40.52 -19.37 30.22
N THR A 21 40.52 -20.05 29.08
CA THR A 21 39.65 -19.68 27.94
C THR A 21 38.17 -19.94 28.19
N LYS A 22 37.83 -20.85 29.12
CA LYS A 22 36.44 -21.13 29.50
C LYS A 22 35.88 -20.12 30.49
N ASN A 23 36.73 -19.54 31.34
CA ASN A 23 36.30 -18.52 32.30
C ASN A 23 36.02 -17.17 31.61
N GLU A 24 36.81 -16.79 30.59
CA GLU A 24 36.56 -15.55 29.82
C GLU A 24 35.23 -15.60 29.05
N GLN A 25 34.91 -16.74 28.42
CA GLN A 25 33.65 -16.93 27.70
C GLN A 25 32.41 -16.98 28.61
N MET A 26 32.55 -17.37 29.88
CA MET A 26 31.45 -17.37 30.85
C MET A 26 31.15 -15.96 31.37
N VAL A 27 32.19 -15.15 31.59
CA VAL A 27 32.07 -13.75 32.05
C VAL A 27 31.45 -12.85 30.96
N GLU A 28 31.75 -13.11 29.69
CA GLU A 28 31.19 -12.35 28.57
C GLU A 28 29.70 -12.68 28.33
N LYS A 29 29.29 -13.95 28.49
CA LYS A 29 27.87 -14.35 28.45
C LYS A 29 27.06 -13.78 29.61
N GLN A 30 27.63 -13.66 30.81
CA GLN A 30 26.96 -13.00 31.94
C GLN A 30 26.82 -11.48 31.76
N LYS A 31 27.78 -10.82 31.11
CA LYS A 31 27.67 -9.38 30.76
C LYS A 31 26.60 -9.10 29.70
N LEU A 32 26.43 -9.98 28.71
CA LEU A 32 25.40 -9.86 27.68
C LEU A 32 23.98 -10.14 28.23
N SER A 33 23.85 -11.11 29.14
CA SER A 33 22.57 -11.40 29.83
C SER A 33 22.11 -10.22 30.70
N ASN A 34 23.02 -9.61 31.46
CA ASN A 34 22.67 -8.49 32.34
C ASN A 34 22.33 -7.19 31.56
N LYS A 35 22.81 -7.06 30.32
CA LYS A 35 22.49 -5.91 29.46
C LYS A 35 21.10 -6.03 28.81
N ALA A 36 20.66 -7.25 28.51
CA ALA A 36 19.30 -7.51 28.00
C ALA A 36 18.21 -7.27 29.08
N ASP A 37 18.52 -7.54 30.35
CA ASP A 37 17.61 -7.33 31.48
C ASP A 37 17.48 -5.85 31.93
N GLU A 38 18.43 -4.98 31.55
CA GLU A 38 18.31 -3.52 31.77
C GLU A 38 17.55 -2.80 30.63
N GLU A 39 17.51 -3.37 29.42
CA GLU A 39 16.78 -2.79 28.28
C GLU A 39 15.28 -3.14 28.30
N THR A 40 14.88 -4.21 28.99
CA THR A 40 13.46 -4.58 29.21
C THR A 40 12.79 -3.86 30.38
N LYS A 41 13.53 -3.05 31.16
CA LYS A 41 12.98 -2.28 32.30
C LYS A 41 12.63 -0.83 31.99
N ARG A 42 12.67 -0.42 30.72
CA ARG A 42 12.44 0.98 30.31
C ARG A 42 11.10 1.27 29.63
N TYR A 43 10.13 0.35 29.70
CA TYR A 43 8.75 0.59 29.30
C TYR A 43 7.79 0.29 30.45
N HIS A 44 7.29 1.34 31.08
CA HIS A 44 6.20 1.28 32.04
C HIS A 44 4.88 1.48 31.27
N PRO A 45 3.89 0.57 31.39
CA PRO A 45 2.61 0.71 30.72
C PRO A 45 1.69 1.62 31.55
N SER A 46 1.57 2.88 31.14
CA SER A 46 0.52 3.77 31.66
C SER A 46 0.13 4.77 30.59
N GLU A 47 -0.72 4.34 29.66
CA GLU A 47 -1.70 5.19 28.96
C GLU A 47 -2.76 4.27 28.37
N ILE A 48 -3.71 3.88 29.24
CA ILE A 48 -4.99 3.30 28.83
C ILE A 48 -5.83 4.46 28.31
N MET A 49 -5.95 4.59 26.99
CA MET A 49 -7.00 5.42 26.39
C MET A 49 -8.24 4.54 26.19
N THR A 50 -9.19 4.68 27.11
CA THR A 50 -10.54 4.15 27.00
C THR A 50 -11.19 4.69 25.73
N ILE A 51 -11.36 3.86 24.71
CA ILE A 51 -12.28 4.16 23.59
C ILE A 51 -13.57 3.41 23.88
N ALA A 52 -14.63 4.20 24.02
CA ALA A 52 -15.98 3.74 24.28
C ALA A 52 -16.43 2.77 23.17
N THR A 53 -17.03 1.66 23.62
CA THR A 53 -17.83 0.76 22.80
C THR A 53 -18.98 1.51 22.16
N SER A 54 -19.02 1.59 20.83
CA SER A 54 -20.24 1.87 20.08
C SER A 54 -20.52 0.73 19.10
N GLU A 55 -21.71 0.19 19.26
CA GLU A 55 -22.45 -0.86 18.56
C GLU A 55 -22.06 -1.18 17.11
N ILE A 56 -21.97 -2.50 16.86
CA ILE A 56 -21.88 -3.13 15.55
C ILE A 56 -23.20 -2.91 14.79
N MET A 57 -23.15 -2.22 13.66
CA MET A 57 -24.13 -2.41 12.57
C MET A 57 -23.46 -3.20 11.45
N THR A 58 -23.82 -4.49 11.35
CA THR A 58 -23.65 -5.28 10.14
C THR A 58 -24.64 -4.74 9.10
N VAL A 59 -24.14 -4.17 8.01
CA VAL A 59 -24.97 -3.86 6.82
C VAL A 59 -24.53 -4.79 5.70
N ASP A 60 -25.43 -5.68 5.30
CA ASP A 60 -25.32 -6.53 4.12
C ASP A 60 -25.24 -5.65 2.86
N ILE A 61 -24.08 -5.64 2.19
CA ILE A 61 -23.81 -4.77 1.04
C ILE A 61 -24.37 -5.33 -0.29
N GLU A 62 -24.88 -6.57 -0.33
CA GLU A 62 -25.22 -7.20 -1.62
C GLU A 62 -26.62 -6.93 -2.19
N ASN A 63 -27.52 -6.19 -1.52
CA ASN A 63 -28.90 -6.00 -2.01
C ASN A 63 -29.31 -4.57 -2.39
N SER A 64 -28.41 -3.59 -2.37
CA SER A 64 -28.79 -2.18 -2.63
C SER A 64 -28.54 -1.66 -4.06
N LEU A 65 -27.89 -2.43 -4.94
CA LEU A 65 -27.42 -1.88 -6.24
C LEU A 65 -28.29 -2.24 -7.45
N TRP A 66 -29.37 -3.02 -7.31
CA TRP A 66 -30.18 -3.48 -8.44
C TRP A 66 -31.71 -3.38 -8.27
N ASN A 67 -32.23 -2.44 -7.45
CA ASN A 67 -33.68 -2.36 -7.27
C ASN A 67 -34.28 -0.97 -7.06
N ASN A 68 -33.85 0.03 -7.83
CA ASN A 68 -34.63 1.25 -8.02
C ASN A 68 -34.82 1.53 -9.51
N GLN A 69 -35.91 0.97 -10.02
CA GLN A 69 -36.49 1.29 -11.32
C GLN A 69 -37.03 2.72 -11.27
N LEU A 70 -36.44 3.61 -12.07
CA LEU A 70 -36.78 5.03 -12.15
C LEU A 70 -38.09 5.20 -12.92
N GLU A 71 -39.23 5.33 -12.24
CA GLU A 71 -40.48 5.77 -12.86
C GLU A 71 -40.57 7.30 -12.78
N LEU A 72 -40.58 7.96 -13.95
CA LEU A 72 -40.89 9.38 -14.09
C LEU A 72 -42.41 9.56 -13.99
N PRO A 73 -42.94 10.48 -13.16
CA PRO A 73 -44.36 10.78 -13.18
C PRO A 73 -44.73 11.69 -14.37
N ASP A 74 -45.73 11.26 -15.13
CA ASP A 74 -46.32 11.95 -16.28
C ASP A 74 -47.09 13.24 -15.87
N PRO A 75 -47.21 14.23 -16.78
CA PRO A 75 -47.77 15.54 -16.49
C PRO A 75 -49.27 15.62 -16.83
N CYS A 76 -50.12 15.77 -15.81
CA CYS A 76 -51.39 16.53 -15.81
C CYS A 76 -52.27 16.07 -14.63
N LEU A 77 -52.72 17.00 -13.80
CA LEU A 77 -54.14 17.39 -13.69
C LEU A 77 -54.35 18.35 -12.50
N ASP A 78 -55.03 19.45 -12.85
CA ASP A 78 -56.04 20.23 -12.14
C ASP A 78 -55.71 21.20 -10.99
N GLU A 79 -55.98 22.47 -11.29
CA GLU A 79 -56.15 23.60 -10.39
C GLU A 79 -57.33 23.40 -9.42
N ALA A 80 -57.09 23.57 -8.12
CA ALA A 80 -58.04 24.17 -7.18
C ALA A 80 -57.38 24.40 -5.79
N ASP A 81 -57.27 25.68 -5.42
CA ASP A 81 -57.37 26.24 -4.06
C ASP A 81 -56.62 25.57 -2.90
N VAL A 82 -55.37 25.99 -2.67
CA VAL A 82 -54.85 26.23 -1.31
C VAL A 82 -53.94 27.47 -1.32
N GLN A 83 -54.45 28.60 -0.82
CA GLN A 83 -53.66 29.80 -0.57
C GLN A 83 -52.73 29.60 0.63
N PRO A 84 -51.43 29.94 0.55
CA PRO A 84 -50.61 30.06 1.74
C PRO A 84 -50.54 31.53 2.19
N ALA A 85 -51.22 31.80 3.30
CA ALA A 85 -51.10 33.02 4.08
C ALA A 85 -49.69 33.11 4.69
N TRP A 86 -48.81 33.90 4.07
CA TRP A 86 -47.59 34.42 4.70
C TRP A 86 -47.29 35.87 4.32
N GLU A 87 -48.20 36.55 3.62
CA GLU A 87 -48.17 38.00 3.45
C GLU A 87 -48.70 38.66 4.73
N ASP A 88 -47.88 38.72 5.77
CA ASP A 88 -47.97 39.72 6.86
C ASP A 88 -46.77 39.56 7.82
N SER A 89 -45.56 39.76 7.30
CA SER A 89 -44.38 40.17 8.09
C SER A 89 -43.27 40.67 7.17
N LEU A 90 -43.56 41.77 6.48
CA LEU A 90 -42.54 42.63 5.87
C LEU A 90 -42.56 43.97 6.59
N ASN A 91 -41.91 44.04 7.75
CA ASN A 91 -41.49 45.33 8.32
C ASN A 91 -40.11 45.17 8.96
N GLU A 92 -39.18 45.94 8.42
CA GLU A 92 -37.85 46.29 8.93
C GLU A 92 -36.85 45.14 9.18
N ILE A 93 -36.18 44.72 8.10
CA ILE A 93 -34.77 44.33 8.21
C ILE A 93 -33.97 45.34 7.38
N ALA A 94 -33.22 46.17 8.10
CA ALA A 94 -32.36 47.20 7.55
C ALA A 94 -31.43 46.65 6.46
N PHE A 95 -31.32 47.41 5.38
CA PHE A 95 -30.42 47.20 4.25
C PHE A 95 -28.96 47.22 4.75
N THR A 96 -28.44 46.08 5.17
CA THR A 96 -27.03 45.96 5.52
C THR A 96 -26.23 45.84 4.23
N HIS A 97 -25.27 46.74 4.07
CA HIS A 97 -24.37 46.82 2.94
C HIS A 97 -23.83 45.45 2.56
N THR A 98 -24.21 44.98 1.37
CA THR A 98 -23.60 43.83 0.72
C THR A 98 -22.14 44.16 0.49
N LEU A 99 -21.25 43.66 1.35
CA LEU A 99 -19.84 43.59 1.03
C LEU A 99 -19.73 42.79 -0.28
N PRO A 100 -18.98 43.28 -1.29
CA PRO A 100 -18.80 42.49 -2.49
C PRO A 100 -18.14 41.18 -2.06
N ILE A 101 -18.80 40.05 -2.31
CA ILE A 101 -18.12 38.76 -2.35
C ILE A 101 -17.09 38.92 -3.45
N LYS A 102 -15.86 39.22 -3.05
CA LYS A 102 -14.72 39.19 -3.95
C LYS A 102 -14.49 37.70 -4.20
N ALA A 103 -15.19 37.15 -5.18
CA ALA A 103 -14.82 35.89 -5.77
C ALA A 103 -13.41 36.12 -6.30
N VAL A 104 -12.41 35.66 -5.54
CA VAL A 104 -11.04 35.51 -6.06
C VAL A 104 -11.13 34.31 -7.00
N LEU A 105 -11.75 34.51 -8.16
CA LEU A 105 -11.54 33.65 -9.31
C LEU A 105 -10.12 33.98 -9.75
N SER A 106 -9.14 33.29 -9.16
CA SER A 106 -7.82 33.20 -9.77
C SER A 106 -8.03 32.73 -11.20
N ASP A 107 -7.47 33.44 -12.18
CA ASP A 107 -7.55 33.00 -13.57
C ASP A 107 -7.07 31.54 -13.67
N PRO A 108 -7.78 30.65 -14.40
CA PRO A 108 -7.39 29.26 -14.51
C PRO A 108 -5.94 29.16 -15.01
N LYS A 109 -5.07 28.54 -14.21
CA LYS A 109 -3.67 28.37 -14.58
C LYS A 109 -3.57 27.28 -15.63
N GLU A 110 -2.96 27.58 -16.77
CA GLU A 110 -2.66 26.55 -17.76
C GLU A 110 -1.45 25.72 -17.30
N PHE A 111 -1.62 24.40 -17.28
CA PHE A 111 -0.54 23.45 -16.98
C PHE A 111 -0.42 22.44 -18.12
N LYS A 112 0.71 22.53 -18.83
CA LYS A 112 0.98 21.69 -20.00
C LYS A 112 1.91 20.54 -19.64
N ILE A 113 1.41 19.31 -19.81
CA ILE A 113 2.16 18.08 -19.66
C ILE A 113 2.82 17.74 -21.00
N THR A 114 4.14 17.64 -21.00
CA THR A 114 4.92 17.21 -22.17
C THR A 114 5.82 16.07 -21.74
N VAL A 115 5.66 14.93 -22.38
CA VAL A 115 6.45 13.72 -22.12
C VAL A 115 6.85 13.05 -23.43
N HIS A 116 7.95 12.29 -23.41
CA HIS A 116 8.44 11.54 -24.56
C HIS A 116 7.92 10.10 -24.52
N ARG A 117 7.55 9.61 -25.71
CA ARG A 117 7.20 8.20 -25.91
C ARG A 117 8.35 7.30 -25.42
N GLY A 118 8.03 6.27 -24.65
CA GLY A 118 8.98 5.34 -24.03
C GLY A 118 9.67 5.87 -22.78
N HIS A 119 9.34 7.07 -22.30
CA HIS A 119 9.95 7.68 -21.11
C HIS A 119 8.91 8.23 -20.13
N VAL A 120 7.63 7.91 -20.33
CA VAL A 120 6.51 8.53 -19.60
C VAL A 120 6.62 8.31 -18.09
N LEU A 121 7.00 7.11 -17.63
CA LEU A 121 7.12 6.82 -16.18
C LEU A 121 8.00 7.85 -15.47
N LYS A 122 9.24 8.02 -15.95
CA LYS A 122 10.24 8.89 -15.31
C LYS A 122 9.86 10.37 -15.46
N GLU A 123 9.47 10.78 -16.66
CA GLU A 123 9.20 12.20 -16.94
C GLU A 123 7.94 12.70 -16.24
N LEU A 124 6.89 11.87 -16.15
CA LEU A 124 5.66 12.27 -15.47
C LEU A 124 5.85 12.34 -13.95
N ILE A 125 6.62 11.41 -13.36
CA ILE A 125 7.01 11.50 -11.94
C ILE A 125 7.79 12.80 -11.70
N GLU A 126 8.83 13.07 -12.49
CA GLU A 126 9.66 14.26 -12.31
C GLU A 126 8.87 15.56 -12.53
N LEU A 127 7.94 15.57 -13.49
CA LEU A 127 7.05 16.70 -13.74
C LEU A 127 6.20 17.02 -12.50
N PHE A 128 5.58 16.02 -11.88
CA PHE A 128 4.74 16.24 -10.70
C PHE A 128 5.53 16.47 -9.41
N LYS A 129 6.79 16.01 -9.33
CA LYS A 129 7.73 16.42 -8.27
C LYS A 129 8.06 17.89 -8.35
N CYS A 130 8.36 18.38 -9.55
CA CYS A 130 8.67 19.80 -9.77
C CYS A 130 7.43 20.71 -9.68
N ASN A 131 6.23 20.14 -9.80
CA ASN A 131 4.97 20.89 -9.81
C ASN A 131 3.95 20.33 -8.79
N PRO A 132 4.27 20.36 -7.48
CA PRO A 132 3.42 19.79 -6.43
C PRO A 132 2.16 20.62 -6.16
N ASP A 133 2.03 21.82 -6.73
CA ASP A 133 0.87 22.71 -6.50
C ASP A 133 -0.19 22.65 -7.59
N VAL A 134 0.01 21.85 -8.65
CA VAL A 134 -1.01 21.66 -9.71
C VAL A 134 -2.30 21.12 -9.13
N ASN A 135 -3.41 21.79 -9.44
CA ASN A 135 -4.75 21.45 -9.00
C ASN A 135 -5.63 21.03 -10.20
N PHE A 136 -5.99 19.76 -10.26
CA PHE A 136 -6.75 19.18 -11.37
C PHE A 136 -8.22 19.65 -11.47
N GLU A 137 -8.75 20.33 -10.44
CA GLU A 137 -10.12 20.86 -10.46
C GLU A 137 -10.19 22.29 -11.02
N THR A 138 -9.12 23.07 -10.85
CA THR A 138 -9.10 24.50 -11.21
C THR A 138 -8.17 24.82 -12.38
N ASP A 139 -7.11 24.04 -12.57
CA ASP A 139 -6.11 24.29 -13.60
C ASP A 139 -6.58 23.71 -14.94
N ILE A 140 -6.21 24.39 -16.04
CA ILE A 140 -6.46 23.88 -17.39
C ILE A 140 -5.29 22.96 -17.74
N ILE A 141 -5.55 21.65 -17.73
CA ILE A 141 -4.54 20.64 -18.02
C ILE A 141 -4.57 20.28 -19.50
N THR A 142 -3.43 20.42 -20.18
CA THR A 142 -3.24 19.96 -21.57
C THR A 142 -2.11 18.95 -21.63
N SER A 143 -2.23 17.96 -22.50
CA SER A 143 -1.22 16.91 -22.65
C SER A 143 -0.70 16.80 -24.08
N GLN A 144 0.61 16.54 -24.21
CA GLN A 144 1.24 16.22 -25.49
C GLN A 144 2.31 15.15 -25.31
N ILE A 145 2.44 14.29 -26.33
CA ILE A 145 3.47 13.26 -26.41
C ILE A 145 4.47 13.65 -27.51
N VAL A 146 5.76 13.58 -27.19
CA VAL A 146 6.85 13.77 -28.13
C VAL A 146 7.30 12.40 -28.64
N LEU A 147 7.30 12.23 -29.96
CA LEU A 147 7.70 10.99 -30.63
C LEU A 147 9.23 10.82 -30.60
N PRO A 148 9.77 9.61 -30.85
CA PRO A 148 11.21 9.37 -30.85
C PRO A 148 12.01 10.19 -31.86
N ASN A 149 11.35 10.69 -32.91
CA ASN A 149 11.96 11.57 -33.92
C ASN A 149 12.01 13.05 -33.47
N GLY A 150 11.48 13.38 -32.29
CA GLY A 150 11.42 14.73 -31.73
C GLY A 150 10.17 15.52 -32.12
N ASP A 151 9.31 14.99 -32.99
CA ASP A 151 8.07 15.65 -33.38
C ASP A 151 6.99 15.48 -32.32
N ILE A 152 6.10 16.47 -32.22
CA ILE A 152 4.90 16.36 -31.38
C ILE A 152 3.88 15.49 -32.11
N GLU A 153 3.34 14.50 -31.40
CA GLU A 153 2.27 13.66 -31.91
C GLU A 153 1.06 14.53 -32.31
N GLN A 154 0.65 14.42 -33.57
CA GLN A 154 -0.42 15.23 -34.16
C GLN A 154 -1.78 14.69 -33.74
N ALA A 155 -2.09 14.77 -32.45
CA ALA A 155 -3.37 14.41 -31.88
C ALA A 155 -3.99 15.61 -31.18
N TYR A 156 -5.25 15.91 -31.48
CA TYR A 156 -6.00 16.92 -30.74
C TYR A 156 -6.38 16.34 -29.39
N ASP A 157 -5.95 16.98 -28.28
CA ASP A 157 -6.20 16.47 -26.94
C ASP A 157 -7.67 16.70 -26.54
N SER A 158 -8.55 15.81 -27.01
CA SER A 158 -9.88 15.59 -26.45
C SER A 158 -9.88 14.51 -25.35
N GLY A 159 -8.71 14.22 -24.77
CA GLY A 159 -8.48 13.20 -23.74
C GLY A 159 -7.81 11.92 -24.24
N GLY A 160 -7.73 11.68 -25.54
CA GLY A 160 -7.07 10.50 -26.11
C GLY A 160 -5.58 10.43 -25.77
N VAL A 161 -4.88 11.56 -25.93
CA VAL A 161 -3.43 11.68 -25.64
C VAL A 161 -3.15 11.39 -24.17
N MET A 162 -3.94 11.96 -23.26
CA MET A 162 -3.78 11.70 -21.83
C MET A 162 -4.06 10.24 -21.45
N LYS A 163 -5.05 9.59 -22.09
CA LYS A 163 -5.30 8.14 -21.87
C LYS A 163 -4.14 7.28 -22.35
N ASP A 164 -3.56 7.60 -23.49
CA ASP A 164 -2.41 6.87 -24.04
C ASP A 164 -1.17 7.05 -23.16
N MET A 165 -0.94 8.28 -22.67
CA MET A 165 0.10 8.59 -21.69
C MET A 165 -0.10 7.80 -20.39
N LEU A 166 -1.30 7.82 -19.81
CA LEU A 166 -1.61 7.07 -18.59
C LEU A 166 -1.46 5.56 -18.79
N THR A 167 -1.85 5.04 -19.96
CA THR A 167 -1.71 3.61 -20.29
C THR A 167 -0.23 3.21 -20.33
N GLU A 168 0.62 4.02 -20.96
CA GLU A 168 2.06 3.79 -20.96
C GLU A 168 2.65 3.89 -19.55
N PHE A 169 2.29 4.95 -18.80
CA PHE A 169 2.72 5.15 -17.43
C PHE A 169 2.43 3.92 -16.57
N TRP A 170 1.19 3.42 -16.58
CA TRP A 170 0.79 2.28 -15.77
C TRP A 170 1.46 0.99 -16.21
N GLY A 171 1.68 0.80 -17.52
CA GLY A 171 2.45 -0.34 -18.05
C GLY A 171 3.83 -0.42 -17.43
N ASP A 172 4.60 0.66 -17.54
CA ASP A 172 5.96 0.77 -16.99
C ASP A 172 5.95 0.70 -15.46
N PHE A 173 4.98 1.35 -14.80
CA PHE A 173 4.84 1.33 -13.35
C PHE A 173 4.61 -0.09 -12.82
N TYR A 174 3.74 -0.87 -13.46
CA TYR A 174 3.50 -2.26 -13.05
C TYR A 174 4.71 -3.16 -13.22
N GLU A 175 5.56 -2.88 -14.21
CA GLU A 175 6.77 -3.67 -14.46
C GLU A 175 7.91 -3.27 -13.51
N GLN A 176 8.07 -1.98 -13.26
CA GLN A 176 9.26 -1.45 -12.59
C GLN A 176 9.04 -1.13 -11.11
N CYS A 177 7.81 -0.81 -10.70
CA CYS A 177 7.52 -0.25 -9.37
C CYS A 177 6.59 -1.12 -8.52
N THR A 178 6.19 -2.30 -9.01
CA THR A 178 5.26 -3.19 -8.30
C THR A 178 5.71 -4.65 -8.31
N MET A 179 5.30 -5.38 -7.29
CA MET A 179 5.40 -6.84 -7.22
C MET A 179 4.04 -7.49 -7.47
N GLY A 180 4.05 -8.80 -7.71
CA GLY A 180 2.86 -9.62 -7.92
C GLY A 180 2.56 -9.94 -9.38
N SER A 181 1.56 -10.78 -9.62
CA SER A 181 1.17 -11.28 -10.94
C SER A 181 -0.08 -10.59 -11.49
N ILE A 182 -1.29 -11.09 -11.18
CA ILE A 182 -2.56 -10.55 -11.64
C ILE A 182 -2.80 -9.22 -10.92
N LEU A 183 -2.80 -9.28 -9.58
CA LEU A 183 -2.79 -8.11 -8.74
C LEU A 183 -1.36 -7.64 -8.48
N LYS A 184 -1.21 -6.32 -8.42
CA LYS A 184 0.05 -5.62 -8.25
C LYS A 184 0.02 -4.79 -6.98
N ILE A 185 1.12 -4.81 -6.24
CA ILE A 185 1.36 -3.99 -5.06
C ILE A 185 2.62 -3.16 -5.28
N PRO A 186 2.59 -1.83 -5.09
CA PRO A 186 3.81 -1.04 -5.13
C PRO A 186 4.85 -1.57 -4.14
N CYS A 187 6.09 -1.69 -4.59
CA CYS A 187 7.17 -2.21 -3.76
C CYS A 187 8.20 -1.13 -3.45
N LEU A 188 8.87 -1.27 -2.30
CA LEU A 188 9.91 -0.35 -1.90
C LEU A 188 11.05 -0.36 -2.91
N ARG A 189 11.43 0.85 -3.34
CA ARG A 189 12.50 1.10 -4.29
C ARG A 189 13.58 1.93 -3.62
N HIS A 190 14.82 1.51 -3.76
CA HIS A 190 15.97 2.21 -3.19
C HIS A 190 16.25 3.56 -3.87
N ASP A 191 15.75 3.74 -5.09
CA ASP A 191 15.90 4.95 -5.90
C ASP A 191 14.65 5.84 -5.91
N PHE A 192 13.61 5.48 -5.15
CA PHE A 192 12.44 6.34 -4.92
C PHE A 192 12.45 6.90 -3.50
N GLU A 193 12.20 8.19 -3.42
CA GLU A 193 11.97 8.92 -2.19
C GLU A 193 10.47 9.19 -2.00
N ALA A 194 10.09 9.73 -0.83
CA ALA A 194 8.70 10.07 -0.53
C ALA A 194 8.06 11.01 -1.57
N GLN A 195 8.85 11.90 -2.17
CA GLN A 195 8.38 12.80 -3.22
C GLN A 195 8.02 12.07 -4.53
N ASP A 196 8.71 10.99 -4.86
CA ASP A 196 8.39 10.18 -6.05
C ASP A 196 7.04 9.48 -5.85
N TRP A 197 6.80 8.91 -4.66
CA TRP A 197 5.51 8.30 -4.32
C TRP A 197 4.36 9.31 -4.27
N LYS A 198 4.59 10.53 -3.77
CA LYS A 198 3.62 11.63 -3.84
C LYS A 198 3.30 12.03 -5.28
N ALA A 199 4.29 12.02 -6.17
CA ALA A 199 4.05 12.26 -7.59
C ALA A 199 3.23 11.13 -8.23
N VAL A 200 3.51 9.86 -7.90
CA VAL A 200 2.68 8.72 -8.33
C VAL A 200 1.23 8.87 -7.85
N ALA A 201 1.02 9.26 -6.60
CA ALA A 201 -0.32 9.53 -6.06
C ALA A 201 -1.02 10.68 -6.81
N LYS A 202 -0.29 11.74 -7.18
CA LYS A 202 -0.83 12.80 -8.05
C LYS A 202 -1.23 12.27 -9.43
N ILE A 203 -0.45 11.39 -10.03
CA ILE A 203 -0.75 10.79 -11.33
C ILE A 203 -2.01 9.91 -11.25
N LEU A 204 -2.16 9.16 -10.15
CA LEU A 204 -3.39 8.41 -9.84
C LEU A 204 -4.61 9.35 -9.77
N ALA A 205 -4.48 10.44 -9.01
CA ALA A 205 -5.54 11.44 -8.89
C ALA A 205 -5.86 12.12 -10.24
N MET A 206 -4.84 12.44 -11.04
CA MET A 206 -5.00 13.00 -12.39
C MET A 206 -5.82 12.06 -13.28
N GLY A 207 -5.47 10.76 -13.32
CA GLY A 207 -6.18 9.76 -14.09
C GLY A 207 -7.64 9.63 -13.68
N TRP A 208 -7.93 9.67 -12.38
CA TRP A 208 -9.31 9.59 -11.87
C TRP A 208 -10.11 10.87 -12.10
N ILE A 209 -9.56 12.04 -11.76
CA ILE A 209 -10.26 13.32 -11.82
C ILE A 209 -10.57 13.67 -13.27
N LEU A 210 -9.55 13.62 -14.15
CA LEU A 210 -9.66 14.10 -15.53
C LEU A 210 -10.16 13.05 -16.52
N GLN A 211 -9.84 11.77 -16.31
CA GLN A 211 -10.12 10.71 -17.30
C GLN A 211 -11.03 9.58 -16.77
N LYS A 212 -11.38 9.59 -15.48
CA LYS A 212 -12.12 8.50 -14.82
C LYS A 212 -11.47 7.14 -15.03
N ASN A 213 -10.13 7.13 -15.11
CA ASN A 213 -9.32 5.94 -15.32
C ASN A 213 -8.60 5.57 -14.01
N LEU A 214 -8.81 4.33 -13.55
CA LEU A 214 -8.09 3.76 -12.42
C LEU A 214 -7.16 2.64 -12.89
N PRO A 215 -5.99 2.48 -12.23
CA PRO A 215 -5.08 1.36 -12.48
C PRO A 215 -5.68 0.06 -11.93
N ILE A 216 -6.39 -0.68 -12.78
CA ILE A 216 -7.17 -1.87 -12.41
C ILE A 216 -6.36 -3.04 -11.85
N ARG A 217 -5.02 -3.04 -12.01
CA ARG A 217 -4.17 -4.10 -11.49
C ARG A 217 -3.68 -3.83 -10.08
N LEU A 218 -3.75 -2.60 -9.58
CA LEU A 218 -3.42 -2.35 -8.19
C LEU A 218 -4.41 -3.07 -7.29
N ALA A 219 -3.89 -3.78 -6.28
CA ALA A 219 -4.73 -4.55 -5.38
C ALA A 219 -5.76 -3.64 -4.68
N PRO A 220 -7.04 -4.03 -4.62
CA PRO A 220 -8.06 -3.24 -3.93
C PRO A 220 -7.73 -2.99 -2.46
N SER A 221 -7.10 -3.93 -1.74
CA SER A 221 -6.64 -3.68 -0.37
C SER A 221 -5.69 -2.50 -0.26
N PHE A 222 -4.71 -2.39 -1.16
CA PHE A 222 -3.77 -1.29 -1.20
C PHE A 222 -4.47 0.04 -1.52
N LEU A 223 -5.34 0.05 -2.53
CA LEU A 223 -6.10 1.26 -2.89
C LEU A 223 -7.02 1.72 -1.76
N ASN A 224 -7.73 0.80 -1.08
CA ASN A 224 -8.57 1.14 0.06
C ASN A 224 -7.76 1.69 1.24
N SER A 225 -6.57 1.13 1.49
CA SER A 225 -5.66 1.65 2.50
C SER A 225 -5.18 3.06 2.17
N CYS A 226 -4.84 3.34 0.91
CA CYS A 226 -4.38 4.66 0.47
C CYS A 226 -5.49 5.72 0.48
N LEU A 227 -6.68 5.37 0.00
CA LEU A 227 -7.78 6.32 -0.19
C LEU A 227 -8.60 6.55 1.09
N PHE A 228 -8.77 5.50 1.90
CA PHE A 228 -9.70 5.53 3.04
C PHE A 228 -9.04 5.18 4.38
N GLY A 229 -7.75 4.81 4.39
CA GLY A 229 -7.09 4.32 5.60
C GLY A 229 -7.67 2.99 6.09
N MET A 230 -8.36 2.25 5.24
CA MET A 230 -9.07 1.02 5.59
C MET A 230 -8.23 -0.22 5.30
N THR A 231 -8.30 -1.20 6.20
CA THR A 231 -7.77 -2.55 5.96
C THR A 231 -8.94 -3.49 5.71
N LEU A 232 -8.83 -4.33 4.68
CA LEU A 232 -9.86 -5.31 4.34
C LEU A 232 -9.84 -6.50 5.30
N SER A 233 -10.91 -7.30 5.28
CA SER A 233 -10.97 -8.51 6.10
C SER A 233 -9.91 -9.53 5.66
N THR A 234 -9.51 -10.40 6.58
CA THR A 234 -8.51 -11.43 6.34
C THR A 234 -8.84 -12.34 5.14
N ASP A 235 -10.12 -12.68 4.97
CA ASP A 235 -10.55 -13.55 3.86
C ASP A 235 -10.36 -12.87 2.50
N ILE A 236 -10.68 -11.57 2.38
CA ILE A 236 -10.46 -10.80 1.15
C ILE A 236 -8.96 -10.64 0.89
N LEU A 237 -8.16 -10.36 1.92
CA LEU A 237 -6.70 -10.28 1.79
C LEU A 237 -6.09 -11.61 1.33
N ARG A 238 -6.61 -12.74 1.82
CA ARG A 238 -6.18 -14.08 1.35
C ARG A 238 -6.49 -14.26 -0.13
N GLU A 239 -7.70 -13.91 -0.56
CA GLU A 239 -8.10 -14.02 -1.98
C GLU A 239 -7.27 -13.12 -2.89
N GLU A 240 -6.96 -11.90 -2.45
CA GLU A 240 -6.06 -11.01 -3.18
C GLU A 240 -4.64 -11.56 -3.22
N PHE A 241 -4.15 -12.14 -2.12
CA PHE A 241 -2.82 -12.73 -2.06
C PHE A 241 -2.66 -13.90 -3.05
N LEU A 242 -3.69 -14.74 -3.18
CA LEU A 242 -3.69 -15.83 -4.17
C LEU A 242 -3.63 -15.32 -5.63
N GLN A 243 -4.04 -14.08 -5.89
CA GLN A 243 -3.91 -13.40 -7.20
C GLN A 243 -2.61 -12.58 -7.32
N PHE A 244 -2.02 -12.20 -6.20
CA PHE A 244 -0.73 -11.54 -6.14
C PHE A 244 0.42 -12.50 -6.47
N VAL A 245 0.40 -13.72 -5.92
CA VAL A 245 1.41 -14.74 -6.25
C VAL A 245 1.27 -15.20 -7.70
N THR A 246 2.23 -16.00 -8.21
CA THR A 246 2.10 -16.55 -9.56
C THR A 246 0.88 -17.49 -9.65
N PRO A 247 0.24 -17.66 -10.82
CA PRO A 247 -0.90 -18.57 -10.94
C PRO A 247 -0.59 -20.02 -10.54
N GLY A 248 0.66 -20.46 -10.70
CA GLY A 248 1.13 -21.77 -10.25
C GLY A 248 1.16 -21.88 -8.72
N ASP A 249 1.80 -20.91 -8.08
CA ASP A 249 1.92 -20.84 -6.61
C ASP A 249 0.55 -20.67 -5.96
N GLY A 250 -0.29 -19.79 -6.52
CA GLY A 250 -1.66 -19.56 -6.06
C GLY A 250 -2.49 -20.84 -6.09
N LYS A 251 -2.28 -21.69 -7.11
CA LYS A 251 -2.92 -23.01 -7.17
C LYS A 251 -2.40 -23.95 -6.07
N ILE A 252 -1.09 -24.03 -5.86
CA ILE A 252 -0.48 -24.84 -4.80
C ILE A 252 -1.04 -24.44 -3.43
N LEU A 253 -1.07 -23.13 -3.13
CA LEU A 253 -1.61 -22.59 -1.88
C LEU A 253 -3.11 -22.86 -1.74
N THR A 254 -3.88 -22.69 -2.82
CA THR A 254 -5.32 -22.99 -2.84
C THR A 254 -5.60 -24.47 -2.57
N ASP A 255 -4.81 -25.37 -3.16
CA ASP A 255 -4.96 -26.80 -2.94
C ASP A 255 -4.52 -27.18 -1.51
N ALA A 256 -3.49 -26.52 -0.95
CA ALA A 256 -3.04 -26.74 0.42
C ALA A 256 -4.06 -26.27 1.46
N LEU A 257 -4.80 -25.18 1.18
CA LEU A 257 -5.92 -24.71 2.00
C LEU A 257 -7.08 -25.72 2.06
N LYS A 258 -7.26 -26.51 1.00
CA LYS A 258 -8.29 -27.57 0.96
C LYS A 258 -7.83 -28.84 1.65
N ASP A 259 -6.65 -29.34 1.28
CA ASP A 259 -6.07 -30.56 1.84
C ASP A 259 -4.54 -30.59 1.65
N ILE A 260 -3.80 -30.10 2.65
CA ILE A 260 -2.33 -30.04 2.64
C ILE A 260 -1.65 -31.39 2.39
N ASP A 261 -2.27 -32.51 2.77
CA ASP A 261 -1.66 -33.84 2.62
C ASP A 261 -1.68 -34.34 1.17
N ARG A 262 -2.46 -33.70 0.29
CA ARG A 262 -2.52 -34.02 -1.15
C ARG A 262 -1.59 -33.19 -2.01
N VAL A 263 -0.99 -32.15 -1.44
CA VAL A 263 -0.08 -31.26 -2.14
C VAL A 263 1.34 -31.80 -2.05
N ASP A 264 2.12 -31.62 -3.12
CA ASP A 264 3.55 -31.90 -3.08
C ASP A 264 4.21 -31.00 -2.02
N LYS A 265 4.92 -31.63 -1.09
CA LYS A 265 5.52 -30.92 0.05
C LYS A 265 6.72 -30.09 -0.35
N ASP A 266 7.48 -30.52 -1.35
CA ASP A 266 8.64 -29.79 -1.81
C ASP A 266 8.20 -28.53 -2.58
N ASP A 267 7.17 -28.65 -3.43
CA ASP A 267 6.55 -27.51 -4.12
C ASP A 267 5.96 -26.49 -3.12
N LEU A 268 5.20 -26.97 -2.12
CA LEU A 268 4.62 -26.09 -1.09
C LEU A 268 5.71 -25.39 -0.27
N LEU A 269 6.79 -26.09 0.08
CA LEU A 269 7.92 -25.50 0.80
C LEU A 269 8.66 -24.47 -0.04
N GLU A 270 8.84 -24.72 -1.34
CA GLU A 270 9.44 -23.78 -2.28
C GLU A 270 8.62 -22.48 -2.30
N VAL A 271 7.30 -22.56 -2.53
CA VAL A 271 6.40 -21.40 -2.54
C VAL A 271 6.48 -20.62 -1.22
N LEU A 272 6.35 -21.30 -0.08
CA LEU A 272 6.40 -20.64 1.23
C LEU A 272 7.77 -20.02 1.52
N SER A 273 8.86 -20.58 0.98
CA SER A 273 10.21 -20.07 1.17
C SER A 273 10.45 -18.76 0.41
N ILE A 274 9.81 -18.58 -0.76
CA ILE A 274 9.84 -17.33 -1.53
C ILE A 274 9.32 -16.17 -0.69
N HIS A 275 8.26 -16.43 0.09
CA HIS A 275 7.64 -15.47 1.01
C HIS A 275 8.28 -15.45 2.41
N GLU A 276 9.50 -15.99 2.53
CA GLU A 276 10.30 -16.03 3.75
C GLU A 276 9.63 -16.72 4.96
N CYS A 277 8.68 -17.63 4.73
CA CYS A 277 7.97 -18.32 5.80
C CYS A 277 8.96 -19.10 6.70
N LYS A 278 8.89 -18.86 8.01
CA LYS A 278 9.71 -19.56 9.03
C LYS A 278 8.90 -20.54 9.89
N VAL A 279 7.59 -20.63 9.64
CA VAL A 279 6.67 -21.47 10.41
C VAL A 279 6.50 -22.80 9.70
N LYS A 280 6.60 -23.91 10.45
CA LYS A 280 6.27 -25.22 9.92
C LYS A 280 4.76 -25.31 9.69
N THR A 281 4.36 -25.53 8.43
CA THR A 281 2.95 -25.66 8.07
C THR A 281 2.41 -27.05 8.40
N THR A 282 1.17 -27.05 8.87
CA THR A 282 0.36 -28.23 9.20
C THR A 282 -1.07 -27.98 8.74
N LYS A 283 -1.90 -29.02 8.78
CA LYS A 283 -3.33 -28.92 8.45
C LYS A 283 -4.06 -27.88 9.30
N ASP A 284 -3.64 -27.69 10.55
CA ASP A 284 -4.33 -26.82 11.50
C ASP A 284 -3.93 -25.35 11.36
N ASN A 285 -2.75 -25.05 10.78
CA ASN A 285 -2.20 -23.70 10.75
C ASN A 285 -2.02 -23.10 9.36
N ILE A 286 -2.15 -23.87 8.28
CA ILE A 286 -1.85 -23.41 6.91
C ILE A 286 -2.63 -22.14 6.53
N ALA A 287 -3.92 -22.07 6.86
CA ALA A 287 -4.74 -20.89 6.59
C ALA A 287 -4.19 -19.65 7.30
N SER A 288 -3.90 -19.76 8.61
CA SER A 288 -3.34 -18.65 9.38
C SER A 288 -1.95 -18.24 8.90
N VAL A 289 -1.11 -19.18 8.46
CA VAL A 289 0.19 -18.88 7.88
C VAL A 289 0.05 -18.07 6.59
N ILE A 290 -0.85 -18.48 5.68
CA ILE A 290 -1.12 -17.73 4.45
C ILE A 290 -1.69 -16.34 4.77
N ASP A 291 -2.58 -16.23 5.76
CA ASP A 291 -3.14 -14.94 6.19
C ASP A 291 -2.08 -13.97 6.71
N GLN A 292 -1.13 -14.48 7.50
CA GLN A 292 -0.03 -13.69 8.03
C GLN A 292 0.91 -13.21 6.91
N ILE A 293 1.20 -14.08 5.94
CA ILE A 293 2.00 -13.71 4.76
C ILE A 293 1.25 -12.66 3.92
N ALA A 294 -0.03 -12.88 3.63
CA ALA A 294 -0.87 -11.93 2.89
C ALA A 294 -0.88 -10.56 3.57
N HIS A 295 -1.05 -10.52 4.90
CA HIS A 295 -1.03 -9.27 5.64
C HIS A 295 0.36 -8.59 5.60
N LYS A 296 1.46 -9.36 5.70
CA LYS A 296 2.82 -8.82 5.55
C LYS A 296 2.99 -8.13 4.20
N GLU A 297 2.71 -8.84 3.11
CA GLU A 297 3.05 -8.38 1.75
C GLU A 297 2.07 -7.37 1.17
N LEU A 298 0.77 -7.49 1.47
CA LEU A 298 -0.25 -6.61 0.90
C LEU A 298 -0.53 -5.37 1.77
N VAL A 299 -0.16 -5.40 3.06
CA VAL A 299 -0.48 -4.32 4.01
C VAL A 299 0.76 -3.75 4.69
N GLN A 300 1.57 -4.57 5.36
CA GLN A 300 2.69 -4.06 6.17
C GLN A 300 3.81 -3.48 5.32
N GLU A 301 4.30 -4.23 4.31
CA GLU A 301 5.38 -3.77 3.44
C GLU A 301 5.01 -2.52 2.63
N PRO A 302 3.86 -2.44 1.93
CA PRO A 302 3.49 -1.25 1.18
C PRO A 302 3.05 -0.08 2.06
N SER A 303 2.91 -0.24 3.39
CA SER A 303 2.54 0.87 4.29
C SER A 303 3.53 2.03 4.25
N PHE A 304 4.81 1.76 4.02
CA PHE A 304 5.87 2.77 3.88
C PHE A 304 5.75 3.62 2.61
N ILE A 305 4.96 3.17 1.62
CA ILE A 305 4.70 3.90 0.37
C ILE A 305 3.48 4.81 0.51
N ARG A 306 2.56 4.45 1.41
CA ARG A 306 1.32 5.19 1.66
C ARG A 306 1.55 6.53 2.37
N GLU A 307 2.56 6.60 3.23
CA GLU A 307 2.87 7.77 4.08
C GLU A 307 3.31 9.01 3.30
#